data_AF-A0A6N7H122-F1
#
_entry.id   AF-A0A6N7H122-F1
#
_cell.length_a   1.000
_cell.length_b   1.000
_cell.length_c   1.000
_cell.angle_alpha   90.00
_cell.angle_beta   90.00
_cell.angle_gamma   90.00
#
_symmetry.space_group_name_H-M   'P 1'
#
loop_
_entity.id
_entity.type
_entity.pdbx_description
1 polymer ?
#
loop_
_entity_poly.entity_id
_entity_poly.type
_entity_poly.pdbx_seq_one_letter_code
_entity_poly.pdbx_strand_id
1 'polypeptide(L)'
;MAMDSRCDTCGDQVSPRLGAILAGQGGCLPCGKARGAAKRRIPEHRARAHMLRRGLDPKGPYPGFGVAWPSTCGTCRKTVSPTLADVLDGHGCLVCNGHRVAPKAAVELFLRRGFIPQGPFPGVKKPWTSLHECGNLVHPTLTRVRRGTSGTRSLHGVHAGRLEQ
;
A
#
# COMPACT_ATOMS: atom_id res chain seq x y z
N MET A 1 44.88 -17.14 11.29
CA MET A 1 44.30 -17.11 12.65
C MET A 1 43.53 -15.81 12.78
N ALA A 2 42.21 -15.86 12.97
CA ALA A 2 41.43 -14.65 13.24
C ALA A 2 41.75 -14.19 14.67
N MET A 3 42.20 -12.95 14.83
CA MET A 3 42.43 -12.37 16.16
C MET A 3 41.09 -11.88 16.68
N ASP A 4 40.51 -12.61 17.62
CA ASP A 4 39.25 -12.23 18.24
C ASP A 4 39.49 -11.10 19.23
N SER A 5 38.79 -9.99 19.04
CA SER A 5 38.87 -8.78 19.86
C SER A 5 37.53 -8.57 20.58
N ARG A 6 37.56 -8.13 21.84
CA ARG A 6 36.34 -7.80 22.58
C ARG A 6 35.94 -6.34 22.30
N CYS A 7 34.68 -6.09 21.97
CA CYS A 7 34.16 -4.73 21.87
C CYS A 7 34.00 -4.12 23.27
N ASP A 8 34.63 -2.98 23.52
CA ASP A 8 34.50 -2.25 24.79
C ASP A 8 33.07 -1.75 25.08
N THR A 9 32.33 -1.36 24.03
CA THR A 9 31.00 -0.77 24.18
C THR A 9 29.89 -1.78 24.49
N CYS A 10 29.91 -2.97 23.87
CA CYS A 10 28.86 -3.98 24.04
C CYS A 10 29.35 -5.31 24.64
N GLY A 11 30.66 -5.47 24.83
CA GLY A 11 31.25 -6.70 25.38
C GLY A 11 31.34 -7.88 24.40
N ASP A 12 30.76 -7.77 23.20
CA ASP A 12 30.74 -8.86 22.20
C ASP A 12 32.16 -9.17 21.66
N GLN A 13 32.40 -10.46 21.41
CA GLN A 13 33.60 -10.93 20.73
C GLN A 13 33.44 -10.73 19.22
N VAL A 14 34.36 -9.97 18.62
CA VAL A 14 34.33 -9.56 17.21
C VAL A 14 35.71 -9.70 16.59
N SER A 15 35.78 -10.06 15.31
CA SER A 15 37.06 -10.20 14.59
C SER A 15 37.11 -9.16 13.45
N PRO A 16 37.32 -7.86 13.77
CA PRO A 16 37.27 -6.80 12.78
C PRO A 16 38.46 -6.83 11.83
N ARG A 17 38.26 -6.39 10.59
CA ARG A 17 39.36 -6.18 9.63
C ARG A 17 40.04 -4.85 9.94
N LEU A 18 41.37 -4.85 10.05
CA LEU A 18 42.16 -3.63 10.28
C LEU A 18 41.85 -2.54 9.24
N GLY A 19 41.75 -2.90 7.97
CA GLY A 19 41.39 -1.96 6.90
C GLY A 19 40.00 -1.31 7.07
N ALA A 20 39.01 -2.03 7.63
CA ALA A 20 37.68 -1.48 7.88
C ALA A 20 37.67 -0.50 9.07
N ILE A 21 38.52 -0.75 10.07
CA ILE A 21 38.73 0.18 11.20
C ILE A 21 39.42 1.46 10.70
N LEU A 22 40.49 1.32 9.92
CA LEU A 22 41.21 2.46 9.34
C LEU A 22 40.34 3.28 8.39
N ALA A 23 39.41 2.64 7.66
CA ALA A 23 38.42 3.31 6.81
C ALA A 23 37.21 3.91 7.58
N GLY A 24 37.21 3.88 8.92
CA GLY A 24 36.15 4.47 9.74
C GLY A 24 34.81 3.72 9.72
N GLN A 25 34.74 2.52 9.13
CA GLN A 25 33.52 1.69 9.12
C GLN A 25 33.25 1.05 10.50
N GLY A 26 34.29 0.97 11.34
CA GLY A 26 34.24 0.44 12.70
C GLY A 26 34.50 -1.08 12.77
N GLY A 27 34.65 -1.59 14.00
CA GLY A 27 35.01 -2.99 14.22
C GLY A 27 33.87 -3.91 14.70
N CYS A 28 32.88 -3.35 15.40
CA CYS A 28 31.80 -4.13 15.99
C CYS A 28 30.51 -4.04 15.16
N LEU A 29 30.11 -5.14 14.52
CA LEU A 29 28.88 -5.23 13.71
C LEU A 29 27.60 -4.89 14.50
N PRO A 30 27.34 -5.44 15.71
CA PRO A 30 26.14 -5.09 16.46
C PRO A 30 26.08 -3.61 16.85
N CYS A 31 27.19 -3.03 17.33
CA CYS A 31 27.27 -1.59 17.58
C CYS A 31 27.08 -0.77 16.30
N GLY A 32 27.63 -1.21 15.16
CA GLY A 32 27.43 -0.58 13.85
C GLY A 32 25.96 -0.57 13.43
N LYS A 33 25.26 -1.71 13.57
CA LYS A 33 23.82 -1.83 13.32
C LYS A 33 23.01 -0.92 14.24
N ALA A 34 23.33 -0.88 15.54
CA ALA A 34 22.66 -0.01 16.52
C ALA A 34 22.83 1.48 16.19
N ARG A 35 24.06 1.92 15.88
CA ARG A 35 24.33 3.30 15.41
C ARG A 35 23.57 3.61 14.12
N GLY A 36 23.59 2.70 13.16
CA GLY A 36 22.86 2.85 11.90
C GLY A 36 21.34 2.92 12.11
N ALA A 37 20.80 2.15 13.05
CA ALA A 37 19.39 2.21 13.43
C ALA A 37 19.06 3.55 14.11
N ALA A 38 19.90 4.02 15.03
CA ALA A 38 19.74 5.32 15.69
C ALA A 38 19.77 6.49 14.70
N LYS A 39 20.71 6.50 13.74
CA LYS A 39 20.78 7.51 12.67
C LYS A 39 19.54 7.53 11.77
N ARG A 40 18.91 6.36 11.54
CA ARG A 40 17.69 6.23 10.74
C ARG A 40 16.41 6.56 11.50
N ARG A 41 16.49 6.85 12.81
CA ARG A 41 15.30 7.25 13.58
C ARG A 41 14.83 8.62 13.10
N ILE A 42 13.63 8.65 12.52
CA ILE A 42 12.94 9.89 12.23
C ILE A 42 12.32 10.39 13.54
N PRO A 43 12.61 11.62 13.99
CA PRO A 43 11.98 12.18 15.17
C PRO A 43 10.48 12.41 14.92
N GLU A 44 9.66 12.25 15.95
CA GLU A 44 8.19 12.29 15.84
C GLU A 44 7.69 13.57 15.13
N HIS A 45 8.23 14.74 15.46
CA HIS A 45 7.80 16.00 14.85
C HIS A 45 7.98 16.00 13.32
N ARG A 46 9.08 15.42 12.80
CA ARG A 46 9.29 15.26 11.35
C ARG A 46 8.30 14.27 10.77
N ALA A 47 8.12 13.12 11.42
CA ALA A 47 7.18 12.09 10.98
C ALA A 47 5.75 12.66 10.87
N ARG A 48 5.29 13.39 11.89
CA ARG A 48 3.99 14.08 11.91
C ARG A 48 3.89 15.12 10.79
N ALA A 49 4.94 15.92 10.55
CA ALA A 49 4.95 16.88 9.45
C ALA A 49 4.81 16.22 8.07
N HIS A 50 5.41 15.04 7.86
CA HIS A 50 5.22 14.28 6.61
C HIS A 50 3.78 13.80 6.43
N MET A 51 3.14 13.29 7.49
CA MET A 51 1.73 12.88 7.47
C MET A 51 0.82 14.07 7.12
N LEU A 52 0.99 15.19 7.82
CA LEU A 52 0.18 16.39 7.64
C LEU A 52 0.30 16.97 6.23
N ARG A 53 1.51 17.02 5.65
CA ARG A 53 1.72 17.45 4.25
C ARG A 53 0.95 16.59 3.23
N ARG A 54 0.64 15.34 3.57
CA ARG A 54 -0.15 14.42 2.73
C ARG A 54 -1.65 14.43 3.08
N GLY A 55 -2.10 15.37 3.92
CA GLY A 55 -3.50 15.49 4.34
C GLY A 55 -3.94 14.38 5.29
N LEU A 56 -3.00 13.80 6.04
CA LEU A 56 -3.26 12.79 7.07
C LEU A 56 -2.94 13.40 8.44
N ASP A 57 -3.91 13.37 9.35
CA ASP A 57 -3.75 13.84 10.72
C ASP A 57 -3.51 12.65 11.67
N PRO A 58 -2.25 12.39 12.09
CA PRO A 58 -1.93 11.23 12.91
C PRO A 58 -2.41 11.38 14.36
N LYS A 59 -2.91 10.29 14.92
CA LYS A 59 -3.45 10.16 16.27
C LYS A 59 -2.50 9.35 17.15
N GLY A 60 -2.20 9.89 18.33
CA GLY A 60 -1.27 9.25 19.28
C GLY A 60 0.21 9.46 18.95
N PRO A 61 1.11 8.83 19.74
CA PRO A 61 2.56 8.91 19.56
C PRO A 61 3.00 8.20 18.28
N TYR A 62 4.16 8.59 17.75
CA TYR A 62 4.73 7.98 16.55
C TYR A 62 5.19 6.54 16.84
N PRO A 63 4.56 5.52 16.22
CA PRO A 63 4.83 4.12 16.55
C PRO A 63 6.09 3.57 15.88
N GLY A 64 6.70 4.32 14.95
CA GLY A 64 7.87 3.92 14.18
C GLY A 64 7.65 3.90 12.67
N PHE A 65 8.74 3.73 11.92
CA PHE A 65 8.77 3.97 10.46
C PHE A 65 7.89 3.03 9.64
N GLY A 66 7.96 1.73 9.96
CA GLY A 66 7.21 0.67 9.28
C GLY A 66 5.94 0.23 10.01
N VAL A 67 5.53 0.96 11.06
CA VAL A 67 4.35 0.60 11.86
C VAL A 67 3.17 1.44 11.43
N ALA A 68 2.00 0.82 11.34
CA ALA A 68 0.77 1.51 10.97
C ALA A 68 0.43 2.60 12.00
N TRP A 69 0.27 3.84 11.54
CA TRP A 69 0.00 4.99 12.41
C TRP A 69 -1.44 5.46 12.20
N PRO A 70 -2.35 5.22 13.17
CA PRO A 70 -3.74 5.65 13.07
C PRO A 70 -3.83 7.15 12.77
N SER A 71 -4.55 7.50 11.72
CA SER A 71 -4.62 8.86 11.19
C SER A 71 -6.01 9.17 10.63
N THR A 72 -6.43 10.42 10.72
CA THR A 72 -7.66 10.90 10.08
C THR A 72 -7.31 11.56 8.75
N CYS A 73 -7.91 11.14 7.65
CA CYS A 73 -7.72 11.81 6.37
C CYS A 73 -8.52 13.12 6.32
N GLY A 74 -7.87 14.24 6.02
CA GLY A 74 -8.53 15.55 5.88
C GLY A 74 -9.55 15.62 4.75
N THR A 75 -9.38 14.82 3.68
CA THR A 75 -10.27 14.82 2.51
C THR A 75 -11.51 13.95 2.72
N CYS A 76 -11.35 12.68 3.09
CA CYS A 76 -12.48 11.75 3.24
C CYS A 76 -13.00 11.61 4.68
N ARG A 77 -12.33 12.23 5.66
CA ARG A 77 -12.64 12.17 7.10
C ARG A 77 -12.69 10.77 7.71
N LYS A 78 -12.21 9.75 6.98
CA LYS A 78 -12.12 8.37 7.48
C LYS A 78 -10.83 8.16 8.25
N THR A 79 -10.92 7.32 9.28
CA THR A 79 -9.75 6.79 9.98
C THR A 79 -9.04 5.79 9.07
N VAL A 80 -7.76 6.05 8.82
CA VAL A 80 -6.84 5.21 8.04
C VAL A 80 -5.57 5.01 8.84
N SER A 81 -4.89 3.89 8.65
CA SER A 81 -3.65 3.59 9.38
C SER A 81 -2.48 3.35 8.42
N PRO A 82 -2.02 4.36 7.67
CA PRO A 82 -0.86 4.22 6.81
C PRO A 82 0.44 4.14 7.62
N THR A 83 1.47 3.55 7.04
CA THR A 83 2.83 3.60 7.62
C THR A 83 3.54 4.88 7.16
N LEU A 84 4.53 5.35 7.91
CA LEU A 84 5.33 6.50 7.47
C LEU A 84 6.14 6.16 6.21
N ALA A 85 6.59 4.91 6.07
CA ALA A 85 7.26 4.41 4.88
C ALA A 85 6.41 4.63 3.61
N ASP A 86 5.15 4.19 3.63
CA ASP A 86 4.21 4.36 2.51
C ASP A 86 4.00 5.84 2.17
N VAL A 87 3.88 6.67 3.20
CA VAL A 87 3.63 8.12 3.06
C VAL A 87 4.81 8.85 2.44
N LEU A 88 6.03 8.40 2.75
CA LEU A 88 7.26 8.89 2.14
C LEU A 88 7.43 8.41 0.70
N ASP A 89 7.03 7.18 0.39
CA ASP A 89 6.99 6.64 -0.99
C ASP A 89 5.95 7.38 -1.87
N GLY A 90 5.04 8.13 -1.24
CA GLY A 90 4.05 8.95 -1.92
C GLY A 90 2.65 8.37 -1.91
N HIS A 91 2.44 7.28 -1.18
CA HIS A 91 1.12 6.75 -0.92
C HIS A 91 0.39 7.61 0.12
N GLY A 92 -0.75 8.18 -0.28
CA GLY A 92 -1.64 8.93 0.62
C GLY A 92 -2.74 8.07 1.23
N CYS A 93 -3.87 8.69 1.53
CA CYS A 93 -5.06 7.95 1.97
C CYS A 93 -5.48 6.89 0.93
N LEU A 94 -5.45 5.62 1.32
CA LEU A 94 -5.82 4.49 0.45
C LEU A 94 -7.27 4.60 -0.08
N VAL A 95 -8.16 5.28 0.66
CA VAL A 95 -9.53 5.51 0.23
C VAL A 95 -9.60 6.59 -0.87
N CYS A 96 -8.93 7.73 -0.66
CA CYS A 96 -8.89 8.83 -1.64
C CYS A 96 -8.15 8.42 -2.92
N ASN A 97 -7.06 7.67 -2.80
CA ASN A 97 -6.36 7.08 -3.96
C ASN A 97 -7.14 5.91 -4.57
N GLY A 98 -8.29 5.54 -3.99
CA GLY A 98 -9.18 4.55 -4.53
C GLY A 98 -8.63 3.13 -4.51
N HIS A 99 -7.63 2.87 -3.67
CA HIS A 99 -7.07 1.54 -3.38
C HIS A 99 -7.97 0.75 -2.41
N ARG A 100 -8.77 1.45 -1.58
CA ARG A 100 -9.76 0.85 -0.67
C ARG A 100 -11.12 1.52 -0.86
N VAL A 101 -12.10 0.77 -1.32
CA VAL A 101 -13.48 1.24 -1.49
C VAL A 101 -14.39 0.40 -0.59
N ALA A 102 -15.33 1.05 0.10
CA ALA A 102 -16.32 0.33 0.90
C ALA A 102 -17.23 -0.48 -0.03
N PRO A 103 -17.59 -1.75 0.29
CA PRO A 103 -18.43 -2.58 -0.57
C PRO A 103 -19.70 -1.89 -1.04
N LYS A 104 -20.41 -1.19 -0.13
CA LYS A 104 -21.63 -0.42 -0.44
C LYS A 104 -21.40 0.66 -1.51
N ALA A 105 -20.29 1.40 -1.41
CA ALA A 105 -19.96 2.42 -2.40
C ALA A 105 -19.55 1.82 -3.76
N ALA A 106 -18.97 0.61 -3.76
CA ALA A 106 -18.66 -0.12 -4.99
C ALA A 106 -19.94 -0.62 -5.70
N VAL A 107 -20.90 -1.17 -4.95
CA VAL A 107 -22.22 -1.58 -5.47
C VAL A 107 -22.92 -0.37 -6.11
N GLU A 108 -22.99 0.75 -5.38
CA GLU A 108 -23.65 1.96 -5.87
C GLU A 108 -23.04 2.48 -7.18
N LEU A 109 -21.71 2.46 -7.30
CA LEU A 109 -21.03 2.86 -8.53
C LEU A 109 -21.35 1.93 -9.70
N PHE A 110 -21.44 0.61 -9.47
CA PHE A 110 -21.79 -0.36 -10.51
C PHE A 110 -23.23 -0.15 -11.00
N LEU A 111 -24.19 0.00 -10.07
CA LEU A 111 -25.59 0.24 -10.40
C LEU A 111 -25.78 1.54 -11.19
N ARG A 112 -25.10 2.63 -10.79
CA ARG A 112 -25.10 3.91 -11.52
C ARG A 112 -24.53 3.82 -12.94
N ARG A 113 -23.79 2.75 -13.26
CA ARG A 113 -23.14 2.53 -14.56
C ARG A 113 -23.77 1.37 -15.35
N GLY A 114 -24.97 0.94 -14.98
CA GLY A 114 -25.69 -0.11 -15.71
C GLY A 114 -25.18 -1.53 -15.46
N PHE A 115 -24.39 -1.75 -14.39
CA PHE A 115 -23.94 -3.07 -13.98
C PHE A 115 -24.65 -3.50 -12.70
N ILE A 116 -25.32 -4.65 -12.73
CA ILE A 116 -25.98 -5.27 -11.58
C ILE A 116 -25.03 -6.33 -11.01
N PRO A 117 -24.34 -6.08 -9.88
CA PRO A 117 -23.35 -7.00 -9.36
C PRO A 117 -23.97 -8.29 -8.84
N GLN A 118 -23.30 -9.40 -9.09
CA GLN A 118 -23.67 -10.73 -8.61
C GLN A 118 -22.70 -11.15 -7.50
N GLY A 119 -23.22 -11.41 -6.31
CA GLY A 119 -22.43 -11.82 -5.14
C GLY A 119 -21.65 -10.70 -4.44
N PRO A 120 -20.84 -11.04 -3.42
CA PRO A 120 -20.13 -10.07 -2.58
C PRO A 120 -19.00 -9.36 -3.33
N PHE A 121 -18.68 -8.13 -2.92
CA PHE A 121 -17.63 -7.31 -3.54
C PHE A 121 -16.25 -7.99 -3.42
N PRO A 122 -15.61 -8.40 -4.54
CA PRO A 122 -14.36 -9.17 -4.50
C PRO A 122 -13.11 -8.28 -4.29
N GLY A 123 -13.25 -6.96 -4.40
CA GLY A 123 -12.16 -5.98 -4.25
C GLY A 123 -11.93 -5.11 -5.49
N VAL A 124 -11.11 -4.07 -5.35
CA VAL A 124 -10.96 -3.00 -6.36
C VAL A 124 -10.33 -3.47 -7.69
N LYS A 125 -9.35 -4.38 -7.61
CA LYS A 125 -8.59 -4.88 -8.76
C LYS A 125 -9.08 -6.24 -9.28
N LYS A 126 -10.03 -6.89 -8.58
CA LYS A 126 -10.57 -8.18 -8.99
C LYS A 126 -11.77 -7.98 -9.93
N PRO A 127 -11.96 -8.85 -10.94
CA PRO A 127 -13.17 -8.83 -11.76
C PRO A 127 -14.38 -9.13 -10.88
N TRP A 128 -15.47 -8.39 -11.08
CA TRP A 128 -16.72 -8.59 -10.36
C TRP A 128 -17.81 -8.96 -11.36
N THR A 129 -18.29 -10.20 -11.27
CA THR A 129 -19.39 -10.72 -12.09
C THR A 129 -20.61 -9.82 -11.93
N SER A 130 -21.08 -9.26 -13.03
CA SER A 130 -22.21 -8.33 -13.06
C SER A 130 -23.01 -8.53 -14.34
N LEU A 131 -24.33 -8.35 -14.26
CA LEU A 131 -25.20 -8.29 -15.43
C LEU A 131 -25.19 -6.86 -15.97
N HIS A 132 -24.85 -6.66 -17.24
CA HIS A 132 -24.96 -5.35 -17.88
C HIS A 132 -26.39 -5.12 -18.35
N GLU A 133 -26.83 -3.86 -18.46
CA GLU A 133 -28.17 -3.48 -18.95
C GLU A 133 -28.54 -4.10 -20.31
N CYS A 134 -27.55 -4.45 -21.15
CA CYS A 134 -27.78 -5.15 -22.41
C CYS A 134 -28.10 -6.65 -22.26
N GLY A 135 -28.23 -7.17 -21.04
CA GLY A 135 -28.53 -8.58 -20.75
C GLY A 135 -27.31 -9.51 -20.75
N ASN A 136 -26.11 -9.00 -21.06
CA ASN A 136 -24.90 -9.80 -21.07
C ASN A 136 -24.23 -9.87 -19.68
N LEU A 137 -23.80 -11.08 -19.30
CA LEU A 137 -22.96 -11.27 -18.14
C LEU A 137 -21.54 -10.81 -18.44
N VAL A 138 -21.02 -9.91 -17.60
CA VAL A 138 -19.69 -9.31 -17.76
C VAL A 138 -18.92 -9.35 -16.44
N HIS A 139 -17.60 -9.21 -16.53
CA HIS A 139 -16.71 -9.27 -15.36
C HIS A 139 -15.82 -8.02 -15.23
N PRO A 140 -16.41 -6.80 -15.18
CA PRO A 140 -15.63 -5.57 -15.09
C PRO A 140 -14.93 -5.45 -13.73
N THR A 141 -13.80 -4.75 -13.71
CA THR A 141 -13.13 -4.35 -12.45
C THR A 141 -13.61 -2.97 -12.02
N LEU A 142 -13.67 -2.70 -10.71
CA LEU A 142 -14.07 -1.39 -10.19
C LEU A 142 -13.20 -0.25 -10.74
N THR A 143 -11.92 -0.53 -10.99
CA THR A 143 -11.00 0.45 -11.58
C THR A 143 -11.41 0.84 -13.01
N ARG A 144 -11.84 -0.13 -13.84
CA ARG A 144 -12.33 0.13 -15.21
C ARG A 144 -13.66 0.88 -15.21
N VAL A 145 -14.61 0.43 -14.38
CA VAL A 145 -15.92 1.09 -14.22
C VAL A 145 -15.70 2.54 -13.77
N ARG A 146 -14.83 2.79 -12.78
CA ARG A 146 -14.53 4.15 -12.29
C ARG A 146 -13.99 5.08 -13.39
N ARG A 147 -13.12 4.58 -14.27
CA ARG A 147 -12.51 5.36 -15.37
C ARG A 147 -13.42 5.57 -16.58
N GLY A 148 -14.62 4.99 -16.59
CA GLY A 148 -15.55 5.09 -17.74
C GLY A 148 -15.11 4.27 -18.96
N THR A 149 -14.01 3.52 -18.87
CA THR A 149 -13.52 2.59 -19.90
C THR A 149 -14.09 1.19 -19.66
N SER A 150 -15.40 1.09 -19.43
CA SER A 150 -16.12 -0.16 -19.53
C SER A 150 -16.28 -0.50 -21.01
N GLY A 151 -15.18 -0.94 -21.63
CA GLY A 151 -15.18 -1.37 -23.02
C GLY A 151 -16.05 -2.61 -23.19
N THR A 152 -17.32 -2.41 -23.53
CA THR A 152 -18.04 -3.37 -24.36
C THR A 152 -17.46 -3.22 -25.77
N ARG A 153 -16.36 -3.92 -26.08
CA ARG A 153 -16.10 -4.25 -27.48
C ARG A 153 -17.24 -5.19 -27.87
N SER A 154 -18.25 -4.66 -28.55
CA SER A 154 -19.17 -5.48 -29.31
C SER A 154 -18.31 -6.28 -30.29
N LEU A 155 -18.14 -7.57 -30.02
CA LEU A 155 -17.67 -8.49 -31.05
C LEU A 155 -18.85 -8.63 -32.02
N HIS A 156 -18.87 -7.78 -33.04
CA HIS A 156 -19.55 -8.12 -34.28
C HIS A 156 -18.83 -9.36 -34.81
N GLY A 157 -19.48 -10.51 -34.65
CA GLY A 157 -18.99 -11.82 -35.05
C GLY A 157 -20.13 -12.84 -34.99
N VAL A 158 -21.27 -12.46 -35.56
CA VAL A 158 -22.36 -13.37 -35.89
C VAL A 158 -21.84 -14.41 -36.88
N HIS A 159 -21.51 -15.61 -36.40
CA HIS A 159 -21.74 -16.82 -37.19
C HIS A 159 -22.90 -17.57 -36.55
N ALA A 160 -24.07 -17.36 -37.14
CA ALA A 160 -25.25 -18.18 -36.95
C ALA A 160 -24.94 -19.60 -37.44
N GLY A 161 -24.87 -20.55 -36.50
CA GLY A 161 -24.97 -21.99 -36.76
C GLY A 161 -26.32 -22.47 -36.23
N ARG A 162 -27.34 -22.34 -37.07
CA ARG A 162 -28.72 -22.79 -36.87
C ARG A 162 -28.73 -24.32 -36.74
N LEU A 163 -29.16 -24.82 -35.58
CA LEU A 163 -29.66 -26.18 -35.39
C LEU A 163 -31.14 -26.21 -35.78
N GLU A 164 -31.42 -26.83 -36.91
CA GLU A 164 -32.71 -27.40 -37.35
C GLU A 164 -32.29 -28.53 -38.33
N GLN A 165 -32.63 -29.81 -38.20
CA GLN A 165 -33.53 -30.59 -37.36
C GLN A 165 -32.86 -31.94 -37.07
#